data_AF-A0AAW7Q1U1-F1
#
_entry.id   AF-A0AAW7Q1U1-F1
#
_cell.length_a   1.000
_cell.length_b   1.000
_cell.length_c   1.000
_cell.angle_alpha   90.00
_cell.angle_beta   90.00
_cell.angle_gamma   90.00
#
_symmetry.space_group_name_H-M   'P 1'
#
loop_
_entity.id
_entity.type
_entity.pdbx_description
1 polymer ?
#
loop_
_entity_poly.entity_id
_entity_poly.type
_entity_poly.pdbx_seq_one_letter_code
_entity_poly.pdbx_strand_id
1 'polypeptide(L)' 'MDDENKGKYRTTNVIISRAEHKPPQSFEVQSQMQEFIKKYNENRTILHSVELTSFVHIEFVKIHPFVDGNGRTSKILMNL' A
#
# COMPACT_ATOMS: atom_id res chain seq x y z
N MET A 1 6.61 17.29 12.49
CA MET A 1 6.29 16.01 11.80
C MET A 1 6.06 15.01 12.89
N ASP A 2 4.97 14.26 12.81
CA ASP A 2 4.60 13.30 13.85
C ASP A 2 5.51 12.07 13.76
N ASP A 3 6.62 12.10 14.51
CA ASP A 3 7.64 11.05 14.51
C ASP A 3 7.09 9.71 15.00
N GLU A 4 5.99 9.72 15.76
CA GLU A 4 5.44 8.53 16.41
C GLU A 4 4.88 7.49 15.41
N ASN A 5 4.45 7.96 14.23
CA ASN A 5 3.78 7.17 13.20
C ASN A 5 4.72 6.71 12.05
N LYS A 6 6.00 7.10 12.08
CA LYS A 6 6.96 6.73 11.03
C LYS A 6 7.19 5.22 11.01
N GLY A 7 7.00 4.60 9.85
CA GLY A 7 7.25 3.16 9.63
C GLY A 7 6.23 2.21 10.26
N LYS A 8 5.16 2.73 10.88
CA LYS A 8 4.09 1.92 11.48
C LYS A 8 2.84 1.98 10.64
N TYR A 9 2.12 0.86 10.52
CA TYR A 9 0.78 0.89 9.94
C TYR A 9 -0.14 1.81 10.74
N ARG A 10 -1.04 2.49 10.04
CA ARG A 10 -2.02 3.38 10.67
C ARG A 10 -2.94 2.57 11.59
N THR A 11 -3.15 3.10 12.79
CA THR A 11 -4.12 2.57 13.76
C THR A 11 -5.48 3.27 13.65
N THR A 12 -5.55 4.34 12.84
CA THR A 12 -6.74 5.15 12.60
C THR A 12 -7.25 4.99 11.17
N ASN A 13 -8.55 5.23 10.99
CA ASN A 13 -9.14 5.32 9.66
C ASN A 13 -8.78 6.67 9.03
N VAL A 14 -8.51 6.63 7.73
CA VAL A 14 -8.09 7.80 6.95
C VAL A 14 -8.97 7.96 5.72
N ILE A 15 -9.09 9.21 5.26
CA ILE A 15 -9.78 9.56 4.03
C ILE A 15 -8.73 10.12 3.08
N ILE A 16 -8.71 9.61 1.84
CA ILE A 16 -7.86 10.15 0.80
C ILE A 16 -8.60 11.35 0.20
N SER A 17 -8.07 12.55 0.43
CA SER A 17 -8.68 13.77 -0.10
C SER A 17 -8.79 13.71 -1.63
N ARG A 18 -9.98 14.01 -2.16
CA ARG A 18 -10.31 14.01 -3.60
C ARG A 18 -10.30 12.63 -4.28
N ALA A 19 -10.30 11.54 -3.52
CA ALA A 19 -10.56 10.20 -4.06
C ALA A 19 -11.90 9.67 -3.55
N GLU A 20 -12.64 8.98 -4.42
CA GLU A 20 -13.86 8.26 -4.02
C GLU A 20 -13.53 6.96 -3.25
N HIS A 21 -12.35 6.40 -3.51
CA HIS A 21 -11.88 5.18 -2.86
C HIS A 21 -11.74 5.37 -1.35
N LYS A 22 -12.37 4.47 -0.58
CA LYS A 22 -12.21 4.37 0.86
C LYS A 22 -11.24 3.25 1.18
N PRO A 23 -10.10 3.54 1.83
CA PRO A 23 -9.19 2.50 2.29
C PRO A 23 -9.87 1.53 3.27
N PRO A 24 -9.29 0.34 3.46
CA PRO A 24 -9.70 -0.61 4.50
C PRO A 24 -9.79 -0.01 5.90
N GLN A 25 -10.46 -0.68 6.83
CA GLN A 25 -10.39 -0.28 8.23
C GLN A 25 -8.96 -0.47 8.76
N SER A 26 -8.54 0.36 9.73
CA SER A 26 -7.17 0.30 10.28
C SER A 26 -6.78 -1.08 10.80
N PHE A 27 -7.71 -1.80 11.43
CA PHE A 27 -7.48 -3.16 11.93
C PHE A 27 -7.31 -4.21 10.82
N GLU A 28 -7.71 -3.92 9.58
CA GLU A 28 -7.54 -4.81 8.42
C GLU A 28 -6.23 -4.56 7.67
N VAL A 29 -5.54 -3.44 7.92
CA VAL A 29 -4.35 -3.04 7.17
C VAL A 29 -3.26 -4.11 7.25
N GLN A 30 -3.02 -4.67 8.44
CA GLN A 30 -1.97 -5.66 8.63
C GLN A 30 -2.23 -6.94 7.82
N SER A 31 -3.44 -7.48 7.86
CA SER A 31 -3.79 -8.69 7.11
C SER A 31 -3.79 -8.44 5.60
N GLN A 32 -4.26 -7.27 5.15
CA GLN A 32 -4.22 -6.92 3.73
C GLN A 32 -2.79 -6.70 3.22
N MET A 33 -1.89 -6.13 4.03
CA MET A 33 -0.47 -6.01 3.65
C MET A 33 0.23 -7.37 3.58
N GLN A 34 -0.13 -8.32 4.45
CA GLN A 34 0.37 -9.70 4.36
C GLN A 34 -0.10 -10.38 3.07
N GLU A 35 -1.38 -10.25 2.74
CA GLU A 35 -1.93 -10.79 1.50
C GLU A 35 -1.33 -10.13 0.26
N PHE A 36 -1.10 -8.82 0.30
CA PHE A 36 -0.40 -8.07 -0.74
C PHE A 36 1.01 -8.64 -0.99
N ILE A 37 1.80 -8.87 0.06
CA ILE A 37 3.15 -9.44 -0.06
C ILE A 37 3.09 -10.86 -0.62
N LYS A 38 2.11 -11.67 -0.19
CA LYS A 38 1.90 -13.02 -0.73
C LYS A 38 1.62 -12.98 -2.24
N LYS A 39 0.66 -12.16 -2.67
CA LYS A 39 0.32 -11.98 -4.10
C LYS A 39 1.48 -11.41 -4.91
N TYR A 40 2.25 -10.47 -4.36
CA TYR A 40 3.46 -9.98 -5.01
C TYR A 40 4.45 -11.14 -5.27
N ASN A 41 4.70 -11.98 -4.27
CA ASN A 41 5.61 -13.12 -4.41
C ASN A 41 5.12 -14.15 -5.42
N GLU A 42 3.81 -14.37 -5.53
CA GLU A 42 3.19 -15.24 -6.54
C GLU A 42 3.31 -14.62 -7.94
N ASN A 43 3.02 -13.32 -8.08
CA ASN A 43 2.99 -12.61 -9.36
C ASN A 43 4.38 -12.30 -9.92
N ARG A 44 5.40 -12.11 -9.08
CA ARG A 44 6.74 -11.68 -9.54
C ARG A 44 7.42 -12.65 -10.51
N THR A 45 7.01 -13.92 -10.51
CA THR A 45 7.54 -14.95 -11.41
C THR A 45 6.67 -15.21 -12.64
N ILE A 46 5.50 -14.57 -12.72
CA ILE A 46 4.46 -14.85 -13.72
C ILE A 46 4.18 -13.63 -14.59
N LEU A 47 4.06 -12.44 -13.98
CA LEU A 47 3.68 -11.21 -14.67
C LEU A 47 4.88 -10.55 -15.37
N HIS A 48 4.59 -9.84 -16.46
CA HIS A 48 5.58 -8.95 -17.06
C HIS A 48 5.91 -7.78 -16.11
N SER A 49 7.12 -7.24 -16.16
CA SER A 49 7.57 -6.20 -15.22
C SER A 49 6.62 -5.00 -15.15
N VAL A 50 6.11 -4.53 -16.29
CA VAL A 50 5.14 -3.41 -16.34
C VAL A 50 3.83 -3.75 -15.62
N GLU A 51 3.35 -4.98 -15.74
CA GLU A 51 2.13 -5.45 -15.07
C GLU A 51 2.37 -5.59 -13.57
N LEU A 52 3.51 -6.16 -13.17
CA LEU A 52 3.90 -6.31 -11.78
C LEU A 52 4.01 -4.95 -11.08
N THR A 53 4.69 -3.99 -11.70
CA THR A 53 4.83 -2.62 -11.19
C THR A 53 3.47 -1.93 -11.05
N SER A 54 2.56 -2.14 -12.02
CA SER A 54 1.20 -1.60 -11.96
C SER A 54 0.39 -2.22 -10.83
N PHE A 55 0.47 -3.55 -10.65
CA PHE A 55 -0.14 -4.28 -9.55
C PHE A 55 0.36 -3.76 -8.19
N VAL A 56 1.67 -3.63 -8.03
CA VAL A 56 2.30 -3.12 -6.80
C VAL A 56 1.80 -1.71 -6.47
N HIS A 57 1.76 -0.82 -7.48
CA HIS A 57 1.30 0.55 -7.28
C HIS A 57 -0.16 0.61 -6.82
N ILE A 58 -1.04 -0.06 -7.57
CA ILE A 58 -2.49 -0.01 -7.36
C ILE A 58 -2.85 -0.62 -6.01
N GLU A 59 -2.38 -1.83 -5.72
CA GLU A 59 -2.77 -2.53 -4.49
C GLU A 59 -2.21 -1.83 -3.24
N PHE A 60 -0.98 -1.33 -3.29
CA PHE A 60 -0.40 -0.62 -2.15
C PHE A 60 -1.15 0.69 -1.84
N VAL A 61 -1.44 1.51 -2.86
CA VAL A 61 -2.17 2.78 -2.67
C VAL A 61 -3.61 2.53 -2.21
N LYS A 62 -4.22 1.43 -2.68
CA LYS A 62 -5.56 1.00 -2.28
C LYS A 62 -5.64 0.60 -0.81
N ILE A 63 -4.64 -0.12 -0.28
CA ILE A 63 -4.56 -0.48 1.14
C ILE A 63 -4.29 0.76 2.01
N HIS A 64 -3.47 1.68 1.50
CA HIS A 64 -3.11 2.93 2.17
C HIS A 64 -2.58 2.70 3.60
N PRO A 65 -1.47 1.94 3.76
CA PRO A 65 -1.08 1.39 5.06
C PRO A 65 -0.58 2.42 6.08
N PHE A 66 -0.12 3.58 5.64
CA PHE A 66 0.47 4.61 6.51
C PHE A 66 -0.44 5.82 6.70
N VAL A 67 -0.21 6.61 7.76
CA VAL A 67 -0.92 7.89 7.98
C VAL A 67 -0.53 8.94 6.92
N ASP A 68 0.75 8.99 6.56
CA ASP A 68 1.30 9.80 5.46
C ASP A 68 2.40 9.00 4.74
N GLY A 69 2.74 9.41 3.53
CA GLY A 69 3.86 8.86 2.76
C GLY A 69 3.46 7.79 1.75
N ASN A 70 2.19 7.34 1.72
CA ASN A 70 1.75 6.25 0.83
C ASN A 70 2.08 6.50 -0.65
N GLY A 71 1.85 7.70 -1.17
CA GLY A 71 2.18 8.03 -2.56
C GLY A 71 3.68 8.05 -2.86
N ARG A 72 4.52 8.42 -1.88
CA ARG A 72 5.99 8.40 -2.02
C ARG A 72 6.53 6.98 -1.95
N THR A 73 6.08 6.21 -0.96
CA THR A 73 6.47 4.80 -0.79
C THR A 73 6.05 3.97 -2.00
N SER A 74 4.84 4.17 -2.51
CA SER A 74 4.36 3.45 -3.70
C SER A 74 5.26 3.69 -4.92
N LYS A 75 5.68 4.93 -5.18
CA LYS A 75 6.60 5.25 -6.28
C LYS A 75 7.99 4.64 -6.10
N ILE A 76 8.47 4.52 -4.86
CA ILE A 76 9.74 3.85 -4.57
C ILE A 76 9.60 2.35 -4.86
N LEU A 77 8.51 1.72 -4.40
CA LEU A 77 8.23 0.29 -4.64
C LEU A 77 8.14 -0.06 -6.13
N MET A 78 7.73 0.88 -6.99
CA MET A 78 7.68 0.68 -8.44
C MET A 78 9.06 0.57 -9.10
N ASN A 79 10.12 1.04 -8.42
CA ASN A 79 11.48 1.13 -8.96
C ASN A 79 12.47 0.14 -8.29
N LEU A 80 11.97 -0.77 -7.46
CA LEU A 80 12.74 -1.84 -6.82
C LEU A 80 12.58 -3.15 -7.59
#